data_AF-A0A415N0I3-F1
#
_entry.id   AF-A0A415N0I3-F1
#
_cell.length_a   1.000
_cell.length_b   1.000
_cell.length_c   1.000
_cell.angle_alpha   90.00
_cell.angle_beta   90.00
_cell.angle_gamma   90.00
#
_symmetry.space_group_name_H-M   'P 1'
#
loop_
_entity.id
_entity.type
_entity.pdbx_description
1 polymer ?
#
loop_
_entity_poly.entity_id
_entity_poly.type
_entity_poly.pdbx_seq_one_letter_code
_entity_poly.pdbx_strand_id
1 'polypeptide(L)'
;MERISCTDDEDDLLELYAAVIQDVFNDRVENEEIERLDVADIIDTFGAIVEIIDISVNEKIRYLGTLLGGVPEEDQGSAFDEYDQENGYIEETTQEEIWRSYGDNLDAILQICIKSMRNSYKECLESDLSDLLDYVVFQVEYDREK
;
A
#
# COMPACT_ATOMS: atom_id res chain seq x y z
N MET A 1 2.94 -7.91 19.59
CA MET A 1 1.95 -7.44 18.61
C MET A 1 0.64 -7.27 19.34
N GLU A 2 0.44 -6.08 19.88
CA GLU A 2 -0.89 -5.67 20.31
C GLU A 2 -1.75 -5.52 19.05
N ARG A 3 -2.93 -6.15 19.09
CA ARG A 3 -3.94 -5.98 18.06
C ARG A 3 -4.43 -4.55 18.18
N ILE A 4 -4.41 -3.81 17.07
CA ILE A 4 -5.13 -2.55 16.93
C ILE A 4 -6.60 -2.91 17.21
N SER A 5 -7.09 -2.51 18.39
CA SER A 5 -8.46 -2.76 18.81
C SER A 5 -9.39 -1.94 17.94
N CYS A 6 -10.53 -2.50 17.55
CA CYS A 6 -11.68 -1.72 17.09
C CYS A 6 -11.91 -0.55 18.05
N THR A 7 -11.74 0.67 17.55
CA THR A 7 -12.01 1.91 18.27
C THR A 7 -13.23 2.56 17.62
N ASP A 8 -14.34 2.59 18.36
CA ASP A 8 -15.65 3.12 17.92
C ASP A 8 -15.80 4.63 18.23
N ASP A 9 -14.74 5.33 18.66
CA ASP A 9 -14.77 6.76 18.99
C ASP A 9 -14.13 7.62 17.86
N GLU A 10 -14.85 8.62 17.35
CA GLU A 10 -14.38 9.53 16.28
C GLU A 10 -13.08 10.27 16.66
N ASP A 11 -12.87 10.52 17.95
CA ASP A 11 -11.64 11.12 18.50
C ASP A 11 -10.42 10.22 18.24
N ASP A 12 -10.57 8.90 18.31
CA ASP A 12 -9.48 7.94 18.08
C ASP A 12 -9.02 7.94 16.60
N LEU A 13 -9.94 8.25 15.67
CA LEU A 13 -9.62 8.29 14.24
C LEU A 13 -8.84 9.57 13.87
N LEU A 14 -9.20 10.70 14.47
CA LEU A 14 -8.45 11.95 14.27
C LEU A 14 -7.07 11.88 14.91
N GLU A 15 -6.94 11.23 16.08
CA GLU A 15 -5.64 10.94 16.69
C GLU A 15 -4.77 10.07 15.77
N LEU A 16 -5.36 9.05 15.12
CA LEU A 16 -4.65 8.23 14.14
C LEU A 16 -4.16 9.05 12.94
N TYR A 17 -5.02 9.90 12.37
CA TYR A 17 -4.65 10.74 11.23
C TYR A 17 -3.55 11.73 11.60
N ALA A 18 -3.65 12.37 12.76
CA ALA A 18 -2.62 13.25 13.28
C ALA A 18 -1.28 12.52 13.45
N ALA A 19 -1.28 11.33 14.06
CA ALA A 19 -0.07 10.53 14.23
C ALA A 19 0.60 10.17 12.89
N VAL A 20 -0.18 9.80 11.87
CA VAL A 20 0.35 9.52 10.52
C VAL A 20 0.95 10.78 9.89
N ILE A 21 0.27 11.92 10.01
CA ILE A 21 0.79 13.20 9.52
C ILE A 21 2.14 13.50 10.20
N GLN A 22 2.25 13.37 11.52
CA GLN A 22 3.50 13.62 12.22
C GLN A 22 4.65 12.72 11.75
N ASP A 23 4.37 11.42 11.61
CA ASP A 23 5.37 10.43 11.19
C ASP A 23 5.90 10.74 9.77
N VAL A 24 5.01 11.04 8.82
CA VAL A 24 5.39 11.41 7.45
C VAL A 24 6.21 12.70 7.40
N PHE A 25 5.91 13.66 8.28
CA PHE A 25 6.70 14.89 8.40
C PHE A 25 7.91 14.75 9.34
N ASN A 26 8.24 13.55 9.80
CA ASN A 26 9.39 13.24 10.67
C ASN A 26 9.44 14.16 11.90
N ASP A 27 8.31 14.26 12.61
CA ASP A 27 8.11 15.08 13.81
C ASP A 27 8.41 16.58 13.63
N ARG A 28 8.46 17.07 12.38
CA ARG A 28 8.65 18.50 12.10
C ARG A 28 7.41 19.34 12.36
N VAL A 29 6.28 18.69 12.61
CA VAL A 29 5.00 19.30 12.96
C VAL A 29 4.60 18.76 14.32
N GLU A 30 4.41 19.64 15.29
CA GLU A 30 3.97 19.25 16.64
C GLU A 30 2.48 18.86 16.62
N ASN A 31 2.06 17.97 17.52
CA ASN A 31 0.67 17.51 17.53
C ASN A 31 -0.27 18.66 17.85
N GLU A 32 0.14 19.57 18.73
CA GLU A 32 -0.60 20.80 19.06
C GLU A 32 -0.75 21.75 17.86
N GLU A 33 0.09 21.64 16.83
CA GLU A 33 -0.07 22.39 15.58
C GLU A 33 -1.14 21.74 14.68
N ILE A 34 -1.21 20.40 14.66
CA ILE A 34 -2.20 19.63 13.91
C ILE A 34 -3.58 19.76 14.56
N GLU A 35 -3.68 19.66 15.88
CA GLU A 35 -4.94 19.82 16.64
C GLU A 35 -5.58 21.22 16.49
N ARG A 36 -4.82 22.21 16.01
CA ARG A 36 -5.34 23.56 15.70
C ARG A 36 -5.94 23.66 14.31
N LEU A 37 -5.68 22.70 13.43
CA LEU A 37 -6.31 22.62 12.12
C LEU A 37 -7.79 22.27 12.27
N ASP A 38 -8.59 22.62 11.27
CA ASP A 38 -9.93 22.09 11.22
C ASP A 38 -9.93 20.61 10.82
N VAL A 39 -11.02 19.91 11.16
CA VAL A 39 -11.15 18.48 10.87
C VAL A 39 -11.05 18.19 9.37
N ALA A 40 -11.50 19.12 8.52
CA ALA A 40 -11.43 18.97 7.08
C ALA A 40 -9.98 19.01 6.58
N ASP A 41 -9.17 19.95 7.06
CA ASP A 41 -7.75 20.09 6.75
C ASP A 41 -6.96 18.83 7.18
N ILE A 42 -7.27 18.24 8.34
CA ILE A 42 -6.64 16.99 8.81
C ILE A 42 -6.98 15.84 7.85
N ILE A 43 -8.26 15.68 7.52
CA ILE A 43 -8.73 14.62 6.62
C ILE A 43 -8.15 14.79 5.22
N ASP A 44 -8.14 16.02 4.69
CA ASP A 44 -7.59 16.32 3.36
C ASP A 44 -6.08 16.08 3.31
N THR A 45 -5.36 16.46 4.38
CA THR A 45 -3.92 16.20 4.50
C THR A 45 -3.63 14.71 4.56
N PHE A 46 -4.36 13.97 5.38
CA PHE A 46 -4.24 12.52 5.45
C PHE A 46 -4.58 11.86 4.10
N GLY A 47 -5.64 12.31 3.44
CA GLY A 47 -6.03 11.84 2.11
C GLY A 47 -4.93 12.06 1.06
N ALA A 48 -4.30 13.24 1.08
CA ALA A 48 -3.15 13.52 0.19
C ALA A 48 -1.95 12.61 0.48
N ILE A 49 -1.66 12.31 1.75
CA ILE A 49 -0.62 11.33 2.12
C ILE A 49 -0.95 9.95 1.55
N VAL A 50 -2.19 9.48 1.73
CA VAL A 50 -2.65 8.18 1.22
C VAL A 50 -2.51 8.12 -0.30
N GLU A 51 -2.91 9.17 -1.01
CA GLU A 51 -2.78 9.26 -2.47
C GLU A 51 -1.32 9.21 -2.92
N ILE A 52 -0.42 9.94 -2.22
CA ILE A 52 1.02 9.91 -2.50
C ILE A 52 1.58 8.49 -2.29
N ILE A 53 1.24 7.82 -1.19
CA ILE A 53 1.68 6.44 -0.92
C ILE A 53 1.16 5.50 -2.01
N ASP A 54 -0.08 5.69 -2.45
CA ASP A 54 -0.66 4.82 -3.47
C ASP A 54 0.08 4.94 -4.81
N ILE A 55 0.35 6.16 -5.25
CA ILE A 55 1.08 6.44 -6.51
C ILE A 55 2.56 6.03 -6.42
N SER A 56 3.22 6.29 -5.29
CA SER A 56 4.67 6.09 -5.16
C SER A 56 5.08 4.66 -4.82
N VAL A 57 4.22 3.91 -4.12
CA VAL A 57 4.55 2.59 -3.55
C VAL A 57 3.54 1.54 -3.96
N ASN A 58 2.25 1.72 -3.66
CA ASN A 58 1.26 0.63 -3.84
C ASN A 58 1.06 0.27 -5.31
N GLU A 59 1.04 1.26 -6.20
CA GLU A 59 0.93 1.04 -7.64
C GLU A 59 2.08 0.16 -8.16
N LYS A 60 3.32 0.42 -7.72
CA LYS A 60 4.49 -0.39 -8.08
C LYS A 60 4.39 -1.82 -7.54
N ILE A 61 3.89 -2.00 -6.31
CA ILE A 61 3.70 -3.33 -5.72
C ILE A 61 2.62 -4.10 -6.49
N ARG A 62 1.49 -3.47 -6.82
CA ARG A 62 0.43 -4.07 -7.64
C ARG A 62 0.96 -4.44 -9.03
N TYR A 63 1.66 -3.51 -9.68
CA TYR A 63 2.28 -3.73 -10.98
C TYR A 63 3.23 -4.92 -10.96
N LEU A 64 4.16 -4.97 -9.99
CA LEU A 64 5.06 -6.09 -9.80
C LEU A 64 4.30 -7.40 -9.52
N GLY A 65 3.23 -7.34 -8.72
CA GLY A 65 2.33 -8.47 -8.50
C GLY A 65 1.82 -9.05 -9.82
N THR A 66 1.28 -8.20 -10.71
CA THR A 66 0.80 -8.64 -12.03
C THR A 66 1.92 -9.24 -12.90
N LEU A 67 3.12 -8.65 -12.87
CA LEU A 67 4.28 -9.15 -13.62
C LEU A 67 4.80 -10.49 -13.09
N LEU A 68 4.68 -10.74 -11.79
CA LEU A 68 5.19 -11.93 -11.11
C LEU A 68 4.16 -13.07 -11.03
N GLY A 69 2.97 -12.87 -11.60
CA GLY A 69 1.91 -13.88 -11.66
C GLY A 69 0.93 -13.84 -10.48
N GLY A 70 0.94 -12.76 -9.70
CA GLY A 70 -0.21 -12.39 -8.87
C GLY A 70 -1.41 -12.08 -9.77
N VAL A 71 -2.59 -12.52 -9.34
CA VAL A 71 -3.83 -12.28 -10.08
C VAL A 71 -3.98 -10.76 -10.29
N PRO A 72 -4.21 -10.29 -11.53
CA PRO A 72 -4.44 -8.87 -11.75
C PRO A 72 -5.79 -8.48 -11.12
N GLU A 73 -5.76 -7.59 -10.13
CA GLU A 73 -6.89 -6.71 -9.86
C GLU A 73 -6.90 -5.61 -10.93
N GLU A 74 -7.11 -6.00 -12.18
CA GLU A 74 -7.78 -5.12 -13.13
C GLU A 74 -9.19 -5.68 -13.27
N ASP A 75 -10.06 -5.32 -12.33
CA ASP A 75 -11.49 -5.44 -12.55
C ASP A 75 -11.88 -4.40 -13.60
N GLN A 76 -11.63 -4.72 -14.88
CA GLN A 76 -12.22 -4.02 -15.99
C GLN A 76 -13.70 -4.35 -15.95
N GLY A 77 -14.47 -3.57 -15.19
CA GLY A 77 -15.88 -3.83 -14.90
C GLY A 77 -16.61 -4.41 -16.12
N SER A 78 -17.00 -5.67 -16.02
CA SER A 78 -17.72 -6.39 -17.05
C SER A 78 -19.19 -5.96 -17.01
N ALA A 79 -19.84 -5.94 -18.18
CA ALA A 79 -21.25 -5.59 -18.30
C ALA A 79 -22.21 -6.58 -17.59
N PHE A 80 -21.66 -7.63 -16.97
CA PHE A 80 -22.38 -8.65 -16.21
C PHE A 80 -22.08 -8.60 -14.70
N ASP A 81 -21.22 -7.71 -14.22
CA ASP A 81 -20.79 -7.72 -12.82
C ASP A 81 -21.95 -7.48 -11.86
N GLU A 82 -22.87 -6.54 -12.20
CA GLU A 82 -24.09 -6.33 -11.42
C GLU A 82 -24.97 -7.59 -11.35
N TYR A 83 -25.05 -8.36 -12.43
CA TYR A 83 -25.82 -9.61 -12.47
C TYR A 83 -25.11 -10.73 -11.69
N ASP A 84 -23.79 -10.84 -11.83
CA ASP A 84 -23.01 -11.87 -11.16
C ASP A 84 -22.93 -11.62 -9.65
N GLN A 85 -22.89 -10.36 -9.22
CA GLN A 85 -22.97 -9.95 -7.82
C GLN A 85 -24.36 -10.18 -7.22
N GLU A 86 -25.44 -9.85 -7.95
CA GLU A 86 -26.83 -10.09 -7.51
C GLU A 86 -27.17 -11.59 -7.42
N ASN A 87 -26.53 -12.43 -8.23
CA ASN A 87 -26.74 -13.88 -8.24
C ASN A 87 -25.68 -14.68 -7.45
N GLY A 88 -24.71 -14.01 -6.81
CA GLY A 88 -23.69 -14.63 -5.96
C GLY A 88 -22.64 -15.45 -6.72
N TYR A 89 -22.37 -15.12 -7.99
CA TYR A 89 -21.31 -15.70 -8.81
C TYR A 89 -19.95 -15.01 -8.61
N ILE A 90 -19.94 -13.76 -8.12
CA ILE A 90 -18.73 -13.07 -7.66
C ILE A 90 -18.74 -13.10 -6.14
N GLU A 91 -17.79 -13.81 -5.54
CA GLU A 91 -17.48 -13.65 -4.12
C GLU A 91 -16.75 -12.31 -3.96
N GLU A 92 -17.27 -11.42 -3.10
CA GLU A 92 -16.56 -10.19 -2.76
C GLU A 92 -15.18 -10.57 -2.23
N THR A 93 -14.13 -10.06 -2.88
CA THR A 93 -12.76 -10.28 -2.40
C THR A 93 -12.67 -9.71 -1.00
N THR A 94 -12.39 -10.59 -0.05
CA THR A 94 -12.37 -10.20 1.36
C THR A 94 -11.13 -9.36 1.63
N GLN A 95 -11.22 -8.49 2.64
CA GLN A 95 -10.07 -7.71 3.09
C GLN A 95 -8.86 -8.62 3.45
N GLU A 96 -9.12 -9.81 3.98
CA GLU A 96 -8.06 -10.80 4.27
C GLU A 96 -7.34 -11.30 3.01
N GLU A 97 -8.05 -11.48 1.90
CA GLU A 97 -7.47 -11.92 0.63
C GLU A 97 -6.62 -10.82 0.00
N ILE A 98 -7.07 -9.57 0.07
CA ILE A 98 -6.28 -8.40 -0.38
C ILE A 98 -4.97 -8.33 0.40
N TRP A 99 -5.02 -8.40 1.74
CA TRP A 99 -3.82 -8.36 2.58
C TRP A 99 -2.88 -9.55 2.35
N ARG A 100 -3.43 -10.74 2.09
CA ARG A 100 -2.64 -11.92 1.75
C ARG A 100 -1.89 -11.71 0.43
N SER A 101 -2.60 -11.27 -0.62
CA SER A 101 -2.03 -10.96 -1.93
C SER A 101 -0.91 -9.91 -1.82
N TYR A 102 -1.16 -8.86 -1.04
CA TYR A 102 -0.17 -7.81 -0.79
C TYR A 102 1.09 -8.37 -0.11
N GLY A 103 0.93 -9.23 0.90
CA GLY A 103 2.04 -9.90 1.58
C GLY A 103 2.85 -10.83 0.66
N ASP A 104 2.17 -11.59 -0.19
CA ASP A 104 2.80 -12.48 -1.17
C ASP A 104 3.61 -11.68 -2.20
N ASN A 105 3.08 -10.53 -2.66
CA ASN A 105 3.78 -9.62 -3.56
C ASN A 105 5.04 -9.04 -2.89
N LEU A 106 4.95 -8.61 -1.64
CA LEU A 106 6.11 -8.12 -0.89
C LEU A 106 7.20 -9.18 -0.70
N ASP A 107 6.85 -10.44 -0.39
CA ASP A 107 7.83 -11.51 -0.31
C ASP A 107 8.51 -11.75 -1.66
N ALA A 108 7.74 -11.78 -2.75
CA ALA A 108 8.30 -11.94 -4.10
C ALA A 108 9.28 -10.81 -4.45
N ILE A 109 8.94 -9.56 -4.12
CA ILE A 109 9.81 -8.38 -4.29
C ILE A 109 11.10 -8.55 -3.49
N LEU A 110 11.01 -8.89 -2.20
CA LEU A 110 12.18 -9.13 -1.35
C LEU A 110 13.07 -10.27 -1.90
N GLN A 111 12.48 -11.33 -2.43
CA GLN A 111 13.24 -12.41 -3.06
C GLN A 111 14.00 -11.92 -4.30
N ILE A 112 13.43 -11.03 -5.11
CA ILE A 112 14.10 -10.42 -6.26
C ILE A 112 15.27 -9.54 -5.80
N CYS A 113 15.05 -8.69 -4.79
CA CYS A 113 16.11 -7.87 -4.20
C CYS A 113 17.31 -8.72 -3.74
N ILE A 114 17.04 -9.82 -3.04
CA ILE A 114 18.10 -10.68 -2.50
C ILE A 114 18.79 -11.49 -3.61
N LYS A 115 18.03 -12.10 -4.52
CA LYS A 115 18.57 -13.07 -5.49
C LYS A 115 19.12 -12.42 -6.74
N SER A 116 18.38 -11.50 -7.33
CA SER A 116 18.74 -10.87 -8.61
C SER A 116 19.65 -9.67 -8.37
N MET A 117 19.32 -8.84 -7.38
CA MET A 117 20.01 -7.57 -7.14
C MET A 117 21.15 -7.69 -6.11
N ARG A 118 21.24 -8.82 -5.41
CA ARG A 118 22.25 -9.16 -4.39
C ARG A 118 22.25 -8.23 -3.17
N ASN A 119 21.12 -7.59 -2.88
CA ASN A 119 20.92 -6.85 -1.65
C ASN A 119 20.81 -7.83 -0.46
N SER A 120 21.35 -7.45 0.68
CA SER A 120 21.03 -8.10 1.95
C SER A 120 19.63 -7.69 2.42
N TYR A 121 19.03 -8.51 3.29
CA TYR A 121 17.75 -8.18 3.91
C TYR A 121 17.80 -6.84 4.65
N LYS A 122 18.92 -6.56 5.33
CA LYS A 122 19.15 -5.29 6.03
C LYS A 122 19.16 -4.11 5.06
N GLU A 123 19.89 -4.22 3.95
CA GLU A 123 19.90 -3.17 2.92
C GLU A 123 18.51 -2.91 2.34
N CYS A 124 17.68 -3.95 2.17
CA CYS A 124 16.30 -3.78 1.71
C CYS A 124 15.46 -2.97 2.72
N LEU A 125 15.61 -3.24 4.02
CA LEU A 125 14.85 -2.53 5.07
C LEU A 125 15.34 -1.10 5.31
N GLU A 126 16.61 -0.81 5.04
CA GLU A 126 17.19 0.53 5.21
C GLU A 126 17.09 1.39 3.94
N SER A 127 16.61 0.84 2.83
CA SER A 127 16.43 1.56 1.56
C SER A 127 15.13 2.38 1.56
N ASP A 128 15.12 3.47 0.80
CA ASP A 128 13.87 4.13 0.44
C ASP A 128 13.02 3.15 -0.39
N LEU A 129 11.78 2.93 0.05
CA LEU A 129 10.92 1.91 -0.54
C LEU A 129 10.53 2.27 -1.98
N SER A 130 10.27 3.55 -2.27
CA SER A 130 9.90 3.99 -3.63
C SER A 130 11.06 3.76 -4.59
N ASP A 131 12.28 4.17 -4.22
CA ASP A 131 13.49 3.98 -5.03
C ASP A 131 13.82 2.49 -5.22
N LEU A 132 13.67 1.68 -4.16
CA LEU A 132 13.88 0.24 -4.23
C LEU A 132 12.91 -0.39 -5.22
N LEU A 133 11.63 -0.04 -5.14
CA LEU A 133 10.61 -0.57 -6.04
C LEU A 133 10.83 -0.15 -7.50
N ASP A 134 11.27 1.08 -7.77
CA ASP A 134 11.64 1.52 -9.12
C ASP A 134 12.76 0.65 -9.71
N TYR A 135 13.75 0.31 -8.88
CA TYR A 135 14.84 -0.56 -9.30
C TYR A 135 14.39 -2.00 -9.53
N VAL A 136 13.48 -2.53 -8.69
CA VAL A 136 12.88 -3.86 -8.89
C VAL A 136 12.08 -3.91 -10.19
N VAL A 137 11.23 -2.91 -10.45
CA VAL A 137 10.45 -2.80 -11.69
C VAL A 137 11.36 -2.86 -12.91
N PHE A 138 12.40 -2.01 -12.92
CA PHE A 138 13.38 -2.00 -14.00
C PHE A 138 14.05 -3.36 -14.20
N GLN A 139 14.46 -4.02 -13.11
CA GLN A 139 15.15 -5.30 -13.19
C GLN A 139 14.24 -6.41 -13.74
N VAL A 140 12.98 -6.47 -13.30
CA VAL A 140 12.00 -7.46 -13.77
C VAL A 140 11.70 -7.28 -15.26
N GLU A 141 11.51 -6.05 -15.71
CA GLU A 141 11.28 -5.76 -17.13
C GLU A 141 12.51 -6.11 -17.98
N TYR A 142 13.70 -5.71 -17.54
CA TYR A 142 14.94 -6.01 -18.23
C TYR A 142 15.20 -7.52 -18.40
N ASP A 143 14.86 -8.33 -17.38
CA ASP A 143 15.01 -9.78 -17.46
C ASP A 143 13.96 -10.45 -18.37
N ARG A 144 12.79 -9.82 -18.58
CA ARG A 144 11.75 -10.30 -19.52
C ARG A 144 12.06 -10.00 -20.98
N GLU A 145 12.81 -8.95 -21.27
CA GLU A 145 13.21 -8.57 -22.64
C GLU A 145 14.37 -9.41 -23.19
N LYS A 146 14.99 -10.27 -22.38
CA LYS A 146 16.07 -11.19 -22.78
C LYS A 146 15.57 -12.55 -23.24
#